data_AF-A0A8G2IQT7-F1
#
_entry.id   AF-A0A8G2IQT7-F1
#
_cell.length_a   1.000
_cell.length_b   1.000
_cell.length_c   1.000
_cell.angle_alpha   90.00
_cell.angle_beta   90.00
_cell.angle_gamma   90.00
#
_symmetry.space_group_name_H-M   'P 1'
#
loop_
_entity.id
_entity.type
_entity.pdbx_description
1 polymer ?
#
loop_
_entity_poly.entity_id
_entity_poly.type
_entity_poly.pdbx_seq_one_letter_code
_entity_poly.pdbx_strand_id
1 'polypeptide(L)'
;MAVNDVRILILCKTYPSPSGRYTETTCVAGMDESGRLVRLFPVPFRLIAKDHQFKKWQWIKAKVEKAKKDHRPESFTIKVDTIDGGEVVLPGKGWAERRRLLSPIKVYCDFLDIEAARQATNQSLALLKPARIIGLEIEPVSDPEWTEEELAKLVQEQKQGGLFDDDDKPSIKTLRKLPFDFYYRYECGEGATAKTFRHKLVDWEVGALYWNCHHSHRADWERHFREQLEKEIPEKDLMLLMGNQHRFQDQWLIISLIYPPHQMQTELAF
;
A
#
# COMPACT_ATOMS: atom_id res chain seq x y z
N MET A 1 -0.88 17.11 21.61
CA MET A 1 -0.55 17.35 20.19
C MET A 1 -1.80 17.84 19.50
N ALA A 2 -1.69 18.76 18.56
CA ALA A 2 -2.85 19.29 17.86
C ALA A 2 -3.53 18.21 17.01
N VAL A 3 -4.85 18.12 17.13
CA VAL A 3 -5.70 17.33 16.24
C VAL A 3 -5.97 18.21 15.03
N ASN A 4 -5.68 17.72 13.84
CA ASN A 4 -5.92 18.45 12.61
C ASN A 4 -6.95 17.73 11.76
N ASP A 5 -7.88 18.48 11.20
CA ASP A 5 -8.74 18.01 10.12
C ASP A 5 -7.92 18.01 8.83
N VAL A 6 -7.84 16.84 8.19
CA VAL A 6 -7.10 16.67 6.95
C VAL A 6 -7.95 15.96 5.92
N ARG A 7 -7.74 16.35 4.66
CA ARG A 7 -8.30 15.67 3.51
C ARG A 7 -7.20 14.88 2.81
N ILE A 8 -7.41 13.57 2.65
CA ILE A 8 -6.38 12.64 2.18
C ILE A 8 -6.93 11.81 1.02
N LEU A 9 -6.24 11.78 -0.11
CA LEU A 9 -6.50 10.82 -1.18
C LEU A 9 -5.77 9.52 -0.84
N ILE A 10 -6.52 8.44 -0.66
CA ILE A 10 -5.94 7.13 -0.33
C ILE A 10 -5.27 6.53 -1.56
N LEU A 11 -3.97 6.26 -1.47
CA LEU A 11 -3.18 5.68 -2.56
C LEU A 11 -2.85 4.20 -2.32
N CYS A 12 -2.90 3.74 -1.07
CA CYS A 12 -2.40 2.42 -0.71
C CYS A 12 -3.03 1.91 0.58
N LYS A 13 -3.26 0.59 0.62
CA LYS A 13 -3.49 -0.18 1.84
C LYS A 13 -2.57 -1.39 1.76
N THR A 14 -1.78 -1.63 2.80
CA THR A 14 -0.97 -2.84 2.85
C THR A 14 -1.83 -4.07 3.18
N TYR A 15 -1.43 -5.24 2.72
CA TYR A 15 -2.00 -6.48 3.21
C TYR A 15 -1.74 -6.58 4.72
N PRO A 16 -2.78 -6.77 5.55
CA PRO A 16 -2.59 -6.81 6.99
C PRO A 16 -1.68 -7.97 7.40
N SER A 17 -0.80 -7.70 8.35
CA SER A 17 -0.01 -8.72 9.01
C SER A 17 -0.18 -8.54 10.52
N PRO A 18 -0.55 -9.59 11.28
CA PRO A 18 -0.41 -9.56 12.72
C PRO A 18 1.09 -9.52 13.01
N SER A 19 1.58 -8.43 13.57
CA SER A 19 2.99 -8.33 13.94
C SER A 19 3.16 -7.46 15.18
N GLY A 20 3.99 -7.94 16.11
CA GLY A 20 4.36 -7.20 17.31
C GLY A 20 3.22 -7.02 18.33
N ARG A 21 3.04 -5.75 18.76
CA ARG A 21 2.13 -5.29 19.84
C ARG A 21 0.75 -4.84 19.37
N TYR A 22 0.52 -4.78 18.06
CA TYR A 22 -0.72 -4.25 17.48
C TYR A 22 -1.48 -5.37 16.78
N THR A 23 -2.81 -5.24 16.77
CA THR A 23 -3.78 -6.07 16.03
C THR A 23 -3.46 -6.20 14.55
N GLU A 24 -4.37 -6.88 13.82
CA GLU A 24 -4.49 -6.74 12.37
C GLU A 24 -4.52 -5.26 11.94
N THR A 25 -3.35 -4.71 11.68
CA THR A 25 -3.16 -3.28 11.42
C THR A 25 -2.62 -3.10 10.01
N THR A 26 -3.30 -2.24 9.28
CA THR A 26 -2.91 -1.87 7.93
C THR A 26 -2.13 -0.58 7.99
N CYS A 27 -1.00 -0.51 7.28
CA CYS A 27 -0.42 0.77 6.94
C CYS A 27 -1.19 1.32 5.74
N VAL A 28 -1.72 2.52 5.90
CA VAL A 28 -2.40 3.24 4.82
C VAL A 28 -1.51 4.40 4.42
N ALA A 29 -1.30 4.56 3.12
CA ALA A 29 -0.60 5.72 2.59
C ALA A 29 -1.52 6.47 1.62
N GLY A 30 -1.41 7.78 1.63
CA GLY A 30 -2.16 8.69 0.79
C GLY A 30 -1.40 9.97 0.56
N MET A 31 -2.10 10.98 0.08
CA MET A 31 -1.55 12.33 -0.05
C MET A 31 -2.60 13.38 0.32
N ASP A 32 -2.16 14.52 0.83
CA ASP A 32 -3.02 15.68 1.01
C ASP A 32 -3.29 16.42 -0.31
N GLU A 33 -4.06 17.51 -0.26
CA GLU A 33 -4.42 18.30 -1.44
C GLU A 33 -3.22 18.99 -2.12
N SER A 34 -2.09 19.15 -1.41
CA SER A 34 -0.85 19.68 -1.97
C SER A 34 0.02 18.60 -2.60
N GLY A 35 -0.37 17.33 -2.50
CA GLY A 35 0.39 16.18 -2.96
C GLY A 35 1.49 15.73 -1.98
N ARG A 36 1.50 16.23 -0.74
CA ARG A 36 2.40 15.70 0.29
C ARG A 36 1.92 14.34 0.72
N LEU A 37 2.84 13.38 0.76
CA LEU A 37 2.53 12.02 1.19
C LEU A 37 2.21 11.98 2.69
N VAL A 38 1.24 11.15 3.03
CA VAL A 38 0.73 10.94 4.39
C VAL A 38 0.72 9.45 4.69
N ARG A 39 1.29 9.06 5.83
CA ARG A 39 1.26 7.71 6.37
C ARG A 39 0.31 7.67 7.57
N LEU A 40 -0.70 6.83 7.49
CA LEU A 40 -1.64 6.58 8.57
C LEU A 40 -1.35 5.20 9.18
N PHE A 41 -0.99 5.20 10.46
CA PHE A 41 -0.74 3.98 11.20
C PHE A 41 -0.98 4.15 12.72
N PRO A 42 -1.53 3.15 13.41
CA PRO A 42 -2.18 1.95 12.86
C PRO A 42 -3.59 2.26 12.31
N VAL A 43 -4.02 1.54 11.26
CA VAL A 43 -5.41 1.56 10.78
C VAL A 43 -6.02 0.16 10.89
N PRO A 44 -6.97 -0.09 11.81
CA PRO A 44 -7.64 -1.39 11.96
C PRO A 44 -8.75 -1.54 10.89
N PHE A 45 -8.42 -1.41 9.61
CA PHE A 45 -9.35 -1.18 8.50
C PHE A 45 -10.57 -2.12 8.46
N ARG A 46 -10.37 -3.40 8.79
CA ARG A 46 -11.44 -4.41 8.75
C ARG A 46 -12.38 -4.38 9.95
N LEU A 47 -11.98 -3.73 11.04
CA LEU A 47 -12.79 -3.54 12.24
C LEU A 47 -13.53 -2.20 12.23
N ILE A 48 -13.18 -1.31 11.28
CA ILE A 48 -13.89 -0.04 11.07
C ILE A 48 -15.29 -0.34 10.51
N ALA A 49 -16.30 0.39 11.00
CA ALA A 49 -17.68 0.30 10.52
C ALA A 49 -17.74 0.56 9.01
N LYS A 50 -18.68 -0.11 8.31
CA LYS A 50 -18.70 -0.19 6.84
C LYS A 50 -18.78 1.17 6.16
N ASP A 51 -19.50 2.12 6.77
CA ASP A 51 -19.65 3.51 6.36
C ASP A 51 -18.35 4.32 6.46
N HIS A 52 -17.47 3.97 7.38
CA HIS A 52 -16.15 4.58 7.56
C HIS A 52 -15.02 3.88 6.77
N GLN A 53 -15.33 2.79 6.06
CA GLN A 53 -14.35 2.13 5.19
C GLN A 53 -14.16 2.88 3.87
N PHE A 54 -12.93 2.83 3.34
CA PHE A 54 -12.53 3.56 2.15
C PHE A 54 -11.77 2.71 1.12
N LYS A 55 -11.76 3.19 -0.12
CA LYS A 55 -11.15 2.54 -1.28
C LYS A 55 -9.84 3.24 -1.67
N LYS A 56 -9.00 2.53 -2.43
CA LYS A 56 -7.89 3.17 -3.16
C LYS A 56 -8.49 4.18 -4.14
N TRP A 57 -7.84 5.33 -4.29
CA TRP A 57 -8.31 6.49 -5.05
C TRP A 57 -9.56 7.17 -4.49
N GLN A 58 -9.85 7.03 -3.19
CA GLN A 58 -10.93 7.76 -2.55
C GLN A 58 -10.38 8.90 -1.69
N TRP A 59 -10.96 10.09 -1.81
CA TRP A 59 -10.74 11.16 -0.86
C TRP A 59 -11.47 10.84 0.45
N ILE A 60 -10.78 11.01 1.57
CA ILE A 60 -11.40 10.97 2.90
C ILE A 60 -11.13 12.28 3.62
N LYS A 61 -12.04 12.68 4.51
CA LYS A 61 -11.78 13.67 5.54
C LYS A 61 -11.68 12.94 6.87
N ALA A 62 -10.67 13.26 7.67
CA ALA A 62 -10.54 12.66 8.99
C ALA A 62 -9.74 13.56 9.92
N LYS A 63 -9.91 13.35 11.22
CA LYS A 63 -9.05 13.93 12.24
C LYS A 63 -7.80 13.08 12.40
N VAL A 64 -6.64 13.71 12.31
CA VAL A 64 -5.34 13.07 12.51
C VAL A 64 -4.52 13.78 13.57
N GLU A 65 -3.66 13.02 14.22
CA GLU A 65 -2.66 13.51 15.18
C GLU A 65 -1.28 13.03 14.74
N LYS A 66 -0.24 13.82 15.03
CA LYS A 66 1.13 13.38 14.81
C LYS A 66 1.41 12.11 15.64
N ALA A 67 2.02 11.11 15.02
CA ALA A 67 2.32 9.86 15.71
C ALA A 67 3.30 10.08 16.88
N LYS A 68 2.94 9.61 18.08
CA LYS A 68 3.72 9.83 19.32
C LYS A 68 5.11 9.19 19.30
N LYS A 69 5.21 8.00 18.71
CA LYS A 69 6.42 7.16 18.72
C LYS A 69 7.10 7.09 17.37
N ASP A 70 6.54 7.76 16.36
CA ASP A 70 7.01 7.69 14.99
C ASP A 70 7.32 9.08 14.45
N HIS A 71 8.62 9.39 14.40
CA HIS A 71 9.15 10.72 14.09
C HIS A 71 9.32 10.98 12.58
N ARG A 72 8.93 10.03 11.72
CA ARG A 72 8.94 10.23 10.26
C ARG A 72 7.95 11.36 9.92
N PRO A 73 8.30 12.34 9.07
CA PRO A 73 7.53 13.57 8.91
C PRO A 73 6.09 13.35 8.45
N GLU A 74 5.84 12.30 7.67
CA GLU A 74 4.53 11.89 7.16
C GLU A 74 3.73 10.97 8.09
N SER A 75 4.24 10.55 9.25
CA SER A 75 3.53 9.61 10.13
C SER A 75 2.49 10.27 11.02
N PHE A 76 1.25 9.80 10.90
CA PHE A 76 0.09 10.25 11.67
C PHE A 76 -0.75 9.07 12.18
N THR A 77 -1.44 9.28 13.29
CA THR A 77 -2.49 8.41 13.81
C THR A 77 -3.84 9.01 13.43
N ILE A 78 -4.74 8.20 12.89
CA ILE A 78 -6.08 8.60 12.46
C ILE A 78 -7.13 8.24 13.51
N LYS A 79 -8.11 9.12 13.71
CA LYS A 79 -9.32 8.84 14.49
C LYS A 79 -10.37 8.21 13.57
N VAL A 80 -10.50 6.88 13.64
CA VAL A 80 -11.27 6.09 12.67
C VAL A 80 -12.77 6.40 12.66
N ASP A 81 -13.31 6.83 13.80
CA ASP A 81 -14.68 7.29 14.02
C ASP A 81 -14.97 8.65 13.36
N THR A 82 -13.94 9.36 12.92
CA THR A 82 -14.08 10.66 12.25
C THR A 82 -13.93 10.60 10.75
N ILE A 83 -13.79 9.39 10.19
CA ILE A 83 -13.58 9.20 8.76
C ILE A 83 -14.89 9.50 8.02
N ASP A 84 -14.86 10.53 7.19
CA ASP A 84 -15.92 10.86 6.25
C ASP A 84 -15.47 10.54 4.82
N GLY A 85 -16.21 9.65 4.17
CA GLY A 85 -15.91 9.16 2.83
C GLY A 85 -16.32 10.15 1.76
N GLY A 86 -15.33 10.75 1.09
CA GLY A 86 -15.54 11.64 -0.05
C GLY A 86 -15.55 10.91 -1.39
N GLU A 87 -15.27 11.66 -2.46
CA GLU A 87 -15.36 11.17 -3.82
C GLU A 87 -14.27 10.14 -4.17
N VAL A 88 -14.65 9.16 -5.00
CA VAL A 88 -13.71 8.21 -5.59
C VAL A 88 -13.24 8.74 -6.94
N VAL A 89 -11.94 8.98 -7.06
CA VAL A 89 -11.28 9.37 -8.30
C VAL A 89 -11.23 8.16 -9.23
N LEU A 90 -12.19 8.12 -10.15
CA LEU A 90 -12.24 7.12 -11.21
C LEU A 90 -11.04 7.26 -12.15
N PRO A 91 -10.56 6.17 -12.77
CA PRO A 91 -9.43 6.23 -13.70
C PRO A 91 -9.75 7.09 -14.94
N GLY A 92 -11.00 7.09 -15.43
CA GLY A 92 -11.36 7.79 -16.66
C GLY A 92 -10.53 7.36 -17.88
N LYS A 93 -10.56 8.16 -18.95
CA LYS A 93 -9.71 7.93 -20.13
C LYS A 93 -8.26 8.30 -19.80
N GLY A 94 -7.33 7.36 -19.95
CA GLY A 94 -5.88 7.60 -19.82
C GLY A 94 -5.40 8.05 -18.43
N TRP A 95 -6.20 7.87 -17.36
CA TRP A 95 -5.85 8.30 -16.01
C TRP A 95 -5.65 9.82 -15.85
N ALA A 96 -6.32 10.65 -16.67
CA ALA A 96 -6.09 12.10 -16.69
C ALA A 96 -6.16 12.75 -15.29
N GLU A 97 -7.25 12.54 -14.54
CA GLU A 97 -7.41 13.15 -13.21
C GLU A 97 -6.44 12.55 -12.18
N ARG A 98 -6.25 11.22 -12.19
CA ARG A 98 -5.27 10.57 -11.31
C ARG A 98 -3.85 11.08 -11.56
N ARG A 99 -3.45 11.29 -12.82
CA ARG A 99 -2.16 11.86 -13.20
C ARG A 99 -2.03 13.31 -12.74
N ARG A 100 -3.08 14.13 -12.92
CA ARG A 100 -3.12 15.51 -12.42
C ARG A 100 -2.93 15.56 -10.90
N LEU A 101 -3.55 14.64 -10.17
CA LEU A 101 -3.43 14.55 -8.72
C LEU A 101 -2.05 14.04 -8.28
N LEU A 102 -1.44 13.12 -9.02
CA LEU A 102 -0.10 12.61 -8.73
C LEU A 102 1.04 13.56 -9.11
N SER A 103 0.82 14.51 -10.03
CA SER A 103 1.90 15.36 -10.58
C SER A 103 2.69 16.18 -9.56
N PRO A 104 2.15 16.59 -8.39
CA PRO A 104 2.97 17.27 -7.37
C PRO A 104 3.92 16.33 -6.62
N ILE A 105 3.70 15.01 -6.67
CA ILE A 105 4.58 14.04 -6.00
C ILE A 105 5.87 13.89 -6.81
N LYS A 106 7.01 14.07 -6.14
CA LYS A 106 8.31 13.77 -6.73
C LYS A 106 8.38 12.28 -7.08
N VAL A 107 8.58 12.00 -8.37
CA VAL A 107 8.87 10.66 -8.89
C VAL A 107 10.38 10.48 -8.96
N TYR A 108 10.88 9.42 -8.34
CA TYR A 108 12.28 9.02 -8.38
C TYR A 108 12.49 8.01 -9.52
N CYS A 109 13.66 8.04 -10.16
CA CYS A 109 14.06 7.06 -11.18
C CYS A 109 15.19 6.13 -10.70
N ASP A 110 15.80 6.43 -9.54
CA ASP A 110 16.77 5.59 -8.86
C ASP A 110 16.36 5.43 -7.38
N PHE A 111 16.50 4.21 -6.88
CA PHE A 111 16.23 3.90 -5.48
C PHE A 111 17.29 4.52 -4.54
N LEU A 112 18.52 4.70 -5.00
CA LEU A 112 19.58 5.33 -4.18
C LEU A 112 19.26 6.80 -3.87
N ASP A 113 18.55 7.49 -4.76
CA ASP A 113 18.08 8.85 -4.51
C ASP A 113 16.99 8.91 -3.43
N ILE A 114 16.16 7.86 -3.34
CA ILE A 114 15.18 7.71 -2.26
C ILE A 114 15.90 7.56 -0.93
N GLU A 115 16.95 6.74 -0.90
CA GLU A 115 17.74 6.47 0.31
C GLU A 115 18.55 7.70 0.74
N ALA A 116 19.15 8.43 -0.20
CA ALA A 116 19.80 9.72 0.09
C ALA A 116 18.81 10.73 0.69
N ALA A 117 17.61 10.83 0.12
CA ALA A 117 16.57 11.71 0.65
C ALA A 117 16.02 11.26 2.01
N ARG A 118 15.95 9.95 2.28
CA ARG A 118 15.66 9.41 3.62
C ARG A 118 16.67 9.90 4.64
N GLN A 119 17.96 9.80 4.34
CA GLN A 119 19.02 10.24 5.27
C GLN A 119 18.97 11.76 5.51
N ALA A 120 18.59 12.55 4.50
CA ALA A 120 18.52 14.00 4.60
C ALA A 120 17.27 14.52 5.34
N THR A 121 16.11 13.90 5.12
CA THR A 121 14.79 14.46 5.54
C THR A 121 13.98 13.54 6.44
N ASN A 122 14.48 12.32 6.68
CA ASN A 122 13.76 11.25 7.34
C ASN A 122 12.48 10.81 6.63
N GLN A 123 12.34 11.10 5.33
CA GLN A 123 11.20 10.63 4.53
C GLN A 123 11.11 9.11 4.52
N SER A 124 9.90 8.59 4.48
CA SER A 124 9.57 7.18 4.64
C SER A 124 8.64 6.64 3.56
N LEU A 125 8.18 7.50 2.66
CA LEU A 125 7.33 7.22 1.51
C LEU A 125 7.95 7.89 0.29
N ALA A 126 7.94 7.19 -0.84
CA ALA A 126 8.44 7.73 -2.10
C ALA A 126 7.73 7.04 -3.28
N LEU A 127 7.58 7.76 -4.38
CA LEU A 127 7.09 7.20 -5.63
C LEU A 127 8.28 6.92 -6.55
N LEU A 128 8.51 5.66 -6.88
CA LEU A 128 9.63 5.20 -7.70
C LEU A 128 9.11 4.74 -9.06
N LYS A 129 9.69 5.23 -10.14
CA LYS A 129 9.48 4.70 -11.48
C LYS A 129 10.71 3.88 -11.88
N PRO A 130 10.65 2.54 -11.82
CA PRO A 130 11.75 1.69 -12.26
C PRO A 130 11.93 1.81 -13.78
N ALA A 131 13.14 1.52 -14.28
CA ALA A 131 13.41 1.43 -15.70
C ALA A 131 12.72 0.21 -16.32
N ARG A 132 12.75 -0.93 -15.62
CA ARG A 132 12.00 -2.14 -15.96
C ARG A 132 11.85 -3.08 -14.76
N ILE A 133 10.81 -3.90 -14.80
CA ILE A 133 10.67 -5.07 -13.93
C ILE A 133 11.46 -6.22 -14.55
N ILE A 134 12.34 -6.86 -13.76
CA ILE A 134 13.15 -8.00 -14.19
C ILE A 134 12.37 -9.31 -13.98
N GLY A 135 11.61 -9.39 -12.87
CA GLY A 135 10.74 -10.52 -12.59
C GLY A 135 10.17 -10.50 -11.18
N LEU A 136 9.24 -11.42 -10.95
CA LEU A 136 8.60 -11.67 -9.68
C LEU A 136 9.24 -12.90 -9.02
N GLU A 137 9.66 -12.76 -7.78
CA GLU A 137 10.04 -13.89 -6.93
C GLU A 137 8.89 -14.20 -5.98
N ILE A 138 8.56 -15.47 -5.88
CA ILE A 138 7.48 -15.98 -5.03
C ILE A 138 8.14 -16.97 -4.08
N GLU A 139 8.13 -16.64 -2.79
CA GLU A 139 8.80 -17.41 -1.75
C GLU A 139 7.74 -17.94 -0.77
N PRO A 140 7.66 -19.25 -0.51
CA PRO A 140 6.74 -19.77 0.49
C PRO A 140 7.10 -19.21 1.87
N VAL A 141 6.09 -18.77 2.61
CA VAL A 141 6.31 -18.39 4.02
C VAL A 141 6.52 -19.66 4.85
N SER A 142 7.24 -19.55 5.96
CA SER A 142 7.52 -20.69 6.84
C SER A 142 6.24 -21.33 7.40
N ASP A 143 5.25 -20.51 7.75
CA ASP A 143 3.97 -20.94 8.30
C ASP A 143 2.81 -20.40 7.44
N PRO A 144 2.19 -21.23 6.58
CA PRO A 144 1.12 -20.78 5.69
C PRO A 144 -0.18 -20.44 6.44
N GLU A 145 -0.34 -20.98 7.65
CA GLU A 145 -1.44 -20.68 8.56
C GLU A 145 -0.99 -19.74 9.68
N TRP A 146 -1.95 -19.09 10.33
CA TRP A 146 -1.69 -18.32 11.54
C TRP A 146 -1.29 -19.26 12.69
N THR A 147 -0.26 -18.89 13.45
CA THR A 147 0.08 -19.61 14.68
C THR A 147 -0.99 -19.37 15.75
N GLU A 148 -1.04 -20.23 16.78
CA GLU A 148 -1.97 -20.05 17.90
C GLU A 148 -1.81 -18.69 18.60
N GLU A 149 -0.57 -18.20 18.72
CA GLU A 149 -0.29 -16.87 19.27
C GLU A 149 -0.82 -15.73 18.38
N GLU A 150 -0.66 -15.86 17.06
CA GLU A 150 -1.18 -14.90 16.09
C GLU A 150 -2.72 -14.89 16.10
N LEU A 151 -3.33 -16.07 16.14
CA LEU A 151 -4.78 -16.24 16.27
C LEU A 151 -5.30 -15.67 17.60
N ALA A 152 -4.62 -15.95 18.72
CA ALA A 152 -4.99 -15.42 20.02
C ALA A 152 -4.97 -13.88 20.02
N LYS A 153 -3.98 -13.25 19.39
CA LYS A 153 -3.93 -11.79 19.22
C LYS A 153 -5.06 -11.27 18.33
N LEU A 154 -5.39 -11.97 17.25
CA LEU A 154 -6.53 -11.63 16.39
C LEU A 154 -7.86 -11.69 17.16
N VAL A 155 -8.04 -12.67 18.05
CA VAL A 155 -9.28 -12.89 18.83
C VAL A 155 -9.39 -12.03 20.09
N GLN A 156 -8.30 -11.84 20.84
CA GLN A 156 -8.30 -11.12 22.12
C GLN A 156 -8.73 -9.65 21.97
N GLU A 157 -8.32 -8.99 20.89
CA GLU A 157 -8.66 -7.58 20.65
C GLU A 157 -10.02 -7.40 19.94
N GLN A 158 -10.59 -8.43 19.28
CA GLN A 158 -12.01 -8.41 18.90
C GLN A 158 -12.91 -8.18 20.11
N LYS A 159 -12.51 -8.68 21.28
CA LYS A 159 -13.22 -8.50 22.55
C LYS A 159 -12.92 -7.16 23.23
N GLN A 160 -11.70 -6.61 23.09
CA GLN A 160 -11.33 -5.31 23.67
C GLN A 160 -11.82 -4.11 22.84
N GLY A 161 -12.21 -4.33 21.58
CA GLY A 161 -12.77 -3.31 20.70
C GLY A 161 -14.13 -2.73 21.13
N GLY A 162 -14.81 -3.32 22.12
CA GLY A 162 -15.86 -2.69 22.95
C GLY A 162 -16.95 -1.87 22.24
N LEU A 163 -17.20 -2.08 20.95
CA LEU A 163 -18.09 -1.27 20.11
C LEU A 163 -19.27 -2.06 19.54
N PHE A 164 -19.44 -3.33 19.94
CA PHE A 164 -20.56 -4.16 19.50
C PHE A 164 -21.19 -4.91 20.67
N ASP A 165 -22.51 -4.81 20.78
CA ASP A 165 -23.34 -5.68 21.59
C ASP A 165 -23.16 -7.13 21.14
N ASP A 166 -23.32 -8.07 22.08
CA ASP A 166 -23.08 -9.50 21.90
C ASP A 166 -23.88 -10.16 20.74
N ASP A 167 -24.92 -9.48 20.25
CA ASP A 167 -25.87 -9.93 19.23
C ASP A 167 -25.49 -9.53 17.79
N ASP A 168 -24.62 -8.53 17.61
CA ASP A 168 -24.08 -8.13 16.29
C ASP A 168 -22.67 -8.69 16.12
N LYS A 169 -22.55 -10.02 16.18
CA LYS A 169 -21.37 -10.71 15.67
C LYS A 169 -21.57 -10.88 14.16
N PRO A 170 -21.15 -9.94 13.27
CA PRO A 170 -20.98 -10.34 11.89
C PRO A 170 -20.07 -11.56 11.93
N SER A 171 -20.35 -12.57 11.13
CA SER A 171 -19.42 -13.67 10.91
C SER A 171 -18.12 -13.06 10.34
N ILE A 172 -17.21 -12.63 11.21
CA ILE A 172 -15.98 -11.94 10.84
C ILE A 172 -15.11 -13.03 10.23
N LYS A 173 -15.14 -13.15 8.90
CA LYS A 173 -14.27 -14.06 8.14
C LYS A 173 -12.83 -13.80 8.60
N THR A 174 -12.18 -14.76 9.22
CA THR A 174 -10.78 -14.64 9.66
C THR A 174 -9.92 -14.11 8.52
N LEU A 175 -8.99 -13.17 8.80
CA LEU A 175 -8.01 -12.73 7.80
C LEU A 175 -7.35 -13.98 7.23
N ARG A 176 -7.33 -14.14 5.91
CA ARG A 176 -6.58 -15.25 5.31
C ARG A 176 -5.11 -14.85 5.23
N LYS A 177 -4.21 -15.66 5.77
CA LYS A 177 -2.77 -15.44 5.65
C LYS A 177 -2.33 -15.72 4.22
N LEU A 178 -1.46 -14.87 3.67
CA LEU A 178 -0.83 -15.17 2.39
C LEU A 178 0.21 -16.28 2.60
N PRO A 179 0.16 -17.39 1.86
CA PRO A 179 1.11 -18.48 2.00
C PRO A 179 2.44 -18.22 1.30
N PHE A 180 2.59 -17.07 0.63
CA PHE A 180 3.79 -16.65 -0.07
C PHE A 180 4.11 -15.19 0.21
N ASP A 181 5.40 -14.92 0.27
CA ASP A 181 5.96 -13.58 0.14
C ASP A 181 6.29 -13.32 -1.32
N PHE A 182 5.90 -12.14 -1.81
CA PHE A 182 6.11 -11.73 -3.18
C PHE A 182 7.15 -10.63 -3.23
N TYR A 183 8.11 -10.72 -4.15
CA TYR A 183 9.15 -9.71 -4.34
C TYR A 183 9.27 -9.33 -5.80
N TYR A 184 9.41 -8.03 -6.07
CA TYR A 184 9.92 -7.61 -7.36
C TYR A 184 11.43 -7.48 -7.34
N ARG A 185 12.06 -8.03 -8.37
CA ARG A 185 13.37 -7.58 -8.85
C ARG A 185 13.15 -6.60 -9.98
N TYR A 186 13.74 -5.42 -9.87
CA TYR A 186 13.61 -4.35 -10.85
C TYR A 186 14.93 -3.63 -11.04
N GLU A 187 15.05 -2.97 -12.18
CA GLU A 187 16.21 -2.17 -12.55
C GLU A 187 15.87 -0.68 -12.47
N CYS A 188 16.80 0.12 -11.98
CA CYS A 188 16.76 1.57 -12.04
C CYS A 188 17.97 2.12 -12.79
N GLY A 189 17.83 3.31 -13.37
CA GLY A 189 18.85 3.95 -14.19
C GLY A 189 18.89 3.41 -15.64
N GLU A 190 19.82 3.92 -16.42
CA GLU A 190 19.98 3.58 -17.84
C GLU A 190 21.41 3.08 -18.16
N GLY A 191 21.50 2.17 -19.12
CA GLY A 191 22.77 1.68 -19.67
C GLY A 191 23.69 1.06 -18.63
N ALA A 192 24.98 1.38 -18.68
CA ALA A 192 26.02 0.78 -17.82
C ALA A 192 25.89 1.18 -16.33
N THR A 193 25.06 2.16 -15.99
CA THR A 193 24.81 2.59 -14.61
C THR A 193 23.61 1.91 -13.96
N ALA A 194 22.91 1.08 -14.73
CA ALA A 194 21.70 0.41 -14.28
C ALA A 194 21.98 -0.50 -13.07
N LYS A 195 21.16 -0.38 -12.03
CA LYS A 195 21.28 -1.15 -10.79
C LYS A 195 20.01 -1.95 -10.55
N THR A 196 20.20 -3.18 -10.11
CA THR A 196 19.11 -4.07 -9.73
C THR A 196 18.81 -3.95 -8.24
N PHE A 197 17.52 -3.88 -7.92
CA PHE A 197 17.01 -3.85 -6.56
C PHE A 197 15.96 -4.94 -6.37
N ARG A 198 15.80 -5.39 -5.12
CA ARG A 198 14.82 -6.40 -4.72
C ARG A 198 14.01 -5.87 -3.55
N HIS A 199 12.69 -5.81 -3.68
CA HIS A 199 11.81 -5.34 -2.62
C HIS A 199 10.54 -6.18 -2.52
N LYS A 200 10.09 -6.43 -1.29
CA LYS A 200 8.87 -7.17 -0.98
C LYS A 200 7.64 -6.34 -1.32
N LEU A 201 6.65 -6.98 -1.93
CA LEU A 201 5.32 -6.46 -2.20
C LEU A 201 4.44 -6.74 -0.98
N VAL A 202 3.87 -5.68 -0.42
CA VAL A 202 2.92 -5.78 0.71
C VAL A 202 1.60 -5.09 0.39
N ASP A 203 1.27 -4.86 -0.88
CA ASP A 203 0.01 -4.25 -1.32
C ASP A 203 -1.19 -5.19 -1.10
N TRP A 204 -2.29 -4.67 -0.55
CA TRP A 204 -3.56 -5.38 -0.45
C TRP A 204 -4.05 -5.89 -1.80
N GLU A 205 -3.91 -5.09 -2.87
CA GLU A 205 -4.38 -5.47 -4.21
C GLU A 205 -3.59 -6.66 -4.78
N VAL A 206 -2.30 -6.80 -4.43
CA VAL A 206 -1.48 -7.97 -4.80
C VAL A 206 -1.96 -9.21 -4.05
N GLY A 207 -2.23 -9.11 -2.74
CA GLY A 207 -2.79 -10.22 -1.98
C GLY A 207 -4.20 -10.63 -2.46
N ALA A 208 -5.03 -9.65 -2.82
CA ALA A 208 -6.35 -9.91 -3.40
C ALA A 208 -6.23 -10.58 -4.79
N LEU A 209 -5.30 -10.12 -5.63
CA LEU A 209 -5.00 -10.74 -6.92
C LEU A 209 -4.59 -12.21 -6.74
N TYR A 210 -3.70 -12.50 -5.80
CA TYR A 210 -3.30 -13.88 -5.47
C TYR A 210 -4.53 -14.75 -5.15
N TRP A 211 -5.40 -14.29 -4.24
CA TRP A 211 -6.58 -15.06 -3.88
C TRP A 211 -7.56 -15.25 -5.03
N ASN A 212 -7.71 -14.25 -5.90
CA ASN A 212 -8.54 -14.35 -7.09
C ASN A 212 -7.97 -15.37 -8.08
N CYS A 213 -6.66 -15.36 -8.32
CA CYS A 213 -6.00 -16.35 -9.18
C CYS A 213 -6.11 -17.77 -8.59
N HIS A 214 -5.84 -17.93 -7.29
CA HIS A 214 -5.99 -19.21 -6.60
C HIS A 214 -7.43 -19.72 -6.64
N HIS A 215 -8.42 -18.83 -6.51
CA HIS A 215 -9.82 -19.19 -6.59
C HIS A 215 -10.30 -19.50 -8.02
N SER A 216 -9.73 -18.85 -9.04
CA SER A 216 -10.22 -19.01 -10.42
C SER A 216 -9.47 -20.11 -11.18
N HIS A 217 -8.20 -20.32 -10.88
CA HIS A 217 -7.30 -21.20 -11.66
C HIS A 217 -6.70 -22.36 -10.85
N ARG A 218 -6.96 -22.44 -9.54
CA ARG A 218 -6.52 -23.54 -8.66
C ARG A 218 -5.03 -23.79 -8.79
N ALA A 219 -4.58 -24.94 -9.28
CA ALA A 219 -3.17 -25.29 -9.43
C ALA A 219 -2.41 -24.40 -10.43
N ASP A 220 -3.11 -23.79 -11.40
CA ASP A 220 -2.51 -22.90 -12.41
C ASP A 220 -2.57 -21.41 -12.01
N TRP A 221 -2.74 -21.14 -10.71
CA TRP A 221 -2.83 -19.76 -10.19
C TRP A 221 -1.56 -18.95 -10.46
N GLU A 222 -0.39 -19.59 -10.35
CA GLU A 222 0.90 -18.90 -10.42
C GLU A 222 1.13 -18.31 -11.81
N ARG A 223 0.77 -19.04 -12.87
CA ARG A 223 0.87 -18.57 -14.26
C ARG A 223 0.07 -17.28 -14.46
N HIS A 224 -1.18 -17.25 -14.02
CA HIS A 224 -2.06 -16.09 -14.18
C HIS A 224 -1.63 -14.91 -13.29
N PHE A 225 -1.10 -15.22 -12.11
CA PHE A 225 -0.55 -14.23 -11.20
C PHE A 225 0.71 -13.56 -11.76
N ARG A 226 1.63 -14.35 -12.34
CA ARG A 226 2.82 -13.87 -13.04
C ARG A 226 2.49 -13.07 -14.28
N GLU A 227 1.56 -13.52 -15.13
CA GLU A 227 1.13 -12.76 -16.31
C GLU A 227 0.70 -11.33 -15.93
N GLN A 228 -0.04 -11.18 -14.83
CA GLN A 228 -0.45 -9.86 -14.36
C GLN A 228 0.72 -9.02 -13.85
N LEU A 229 1.58 -9.58 -13.00
CA LEU A 229 2.62 -8.82 -12.29
C LEU A 229 3.94 -8.68 -13.05
N GLU A 230 4.27 -9.57 -13.97
CA GLU A 230 5.50 -9.53 -14.76
C GLU A 230 5.28 -8.91 -16.14
N LYS A 231 4.03 -8.89 -16.64
CA LYS A 231 3.72 -8.41 -17.99
C LYS A 231 2.64 -7.32 -18.03
N GLU A 232 1.38 -7.63 -17.72
CA GLU A 232 0.25 -6.70 -17.93
C GLU A 232 0.35 -5.39 -17.13
N ILE A 233 0.86 -5.44 -15.90
CA ILE A 233 1.07 -4.25 -15.07
C ILE A 233 2.37 -3.52 -15.49
N PRO A 234 3.52 -4.21 -15.66
CA PRO A 234 4.75 -3.56 -16.13
C PRO A 234 4.71 -3.00 -17.56
N GLU A 235 3.84 -3.48 -18.45
CA GLU A 235 3.61 -2.93 -19.80
C GLU A 235 2.96 -1.53 -19.79
N LYS A 236 2.52 -1.07 -18.63
CA LYS A 236 1.99 0.28 -18.41
C LYS A 236 3.08 1.19 -17.85
N ASP A 237 2.72 2.45 -17.58
CA ASP A 237 3.61 3.42 -16.98
C ASP A 237 3.71 3.20 -15.45
N LEU A 238 4.23 2.03 -15.06
CA LEU A 238 4.27 1.53 -13.68
C LEU A 238 5.16 2.39 -12.79
N MET A 239 4.60 2.76 -11.64
CA MET A 239 5.28 3.36 -10.51
C MET A 239 5.03 2.51 -9.26
N LEU A 240 6.09 2.33 -8.48
CA LEU A 240 6.10 1.63 -7.20
C LEU A 240 5.98 2.69 -6.09
N LEU A 241 4.88 2.66 -5.36
CA LEU A 241 4.79 3.42 -4.11
C LEU A 241 5.58 2.66 -3.05
N MET A 242 6.69 3.23 -2.64
CA MET A 242 7.63 2.69 -1.67
C MET A 242 7.28 3.19 -0.26
N GLY A 243 7.47 2.32 0.74
CA GLY A 243 7.36 2.71 2.14
C GLY A 243 8.32 1.93 3.04
N ASN A 244 9.02 2.62 3.95
CA ASN A 244 9.91 1.96 4.90
C ASN A 244 9.22 1.51 6.19
N GLN A 245 9.91 0.69 6.98
CA GLN A 245 9.45 0.20 8.27
C GLN A 245 9.88 1.14 9.41
N HIS A 246 9.02 1.33 10.41
CA HIS A 246 9.30 2.26 11.52
C HIS A 246 10.56 1.88 12.32
N ARG A 247 10.73 0.58 12.61
CA ARG A 247 11.87 0.06 13.39
C ARG A 247 13.16 -0.06 12.57
N PHE A 248 13.03 -0.33 11.27
CA PHE A 248 14.14 -0.55 10.33
C PHE A 248 13.91 0.37 9.12
N GLN A 249 14.27 1.65 9.26
CA GLN A 249 13.90 2.67 8.28
C GLN A 249 14.69 2.59 6.98
N ASP A 250 15.80 1.87 6.98
CA ASP A 250 16.57 1.44 5.80
C ASP A 250 15.89 0.28 5.05
N GLN A 251 14.93 -0.42 5.67
CA GLN A 251 14.18 -1.49 5.02
C GLN A 251 12.92 -0.94 4.36
N TRP A 252 12.95 -0.89 3.03
CA TRP A 252 11.85 -0.46 2.19
C TRP A 252 10.99 -1.64 1.72
N LEU A 253 9.71 -1.35 1.47
CA LEU A 253 8.73 -2.27 0.92
C LEU A 253 8.01 -1.58 -0.23
N ILE A 254 7.58 -2.34 -1.23
CA ILE A 254 6.63 -1.86 -2.24
C ILE A 254 5.25 -2.00 -1.62
N ILE A 255 4.69 -0.86 -1.20
CA ILE A 255 3.41 -0.83 -0.50
C ILE A 255 2.24 -0.70 -1.47
N SER A 256 2.45 -0.14 -2.67
CA SER A 256 1.44 -0.22 -3.73
C SER A 256 1.99 -0.11 -5.16
N LEU A 257 1.23 -0.65 -6.11
CA LEU A 257 1.46 -0.50 -7.54
C LEU A 257 0.53 0.57 -8.13
N ILE A 258 1.10 1.53 -8.86
CA ILE A 258 0.39 2.62 -9.53
C ILE A 258 0.76 2.56 -11.02
N TYR A 259 -0.17 2.14 -11.88
CA TYR A 259 0.14 1.77 -13.27
C TYR A 259 -0.79 2.47 -14.29
N PRO A 260 -0.72 3.79 -14.45
CA PRO A 260 -1.49 4.46 -15.50
C PRO A 260 -1.11 3.92 -16.90
N PRO A 261 -2.05 3.87 -17.87
CA PRO A 261 -1.71 3.55 -19.25
C PRO A 261 -0.70 4.53 -19.83
N HIS A 262 0.17 4.09 -20.75
CA HIS A 262 1.07 5.00 -21.48
C HIS A 262 0.26 6.08 -22.20
N GLN A 263 0.75 7.32 -22.14
CA GLN A 263 0.18 8.40 -22.94
C GLN A 263 0.58 8.14 -24.39
N MET A 264 -0.39 7.94 -25.27
CA MET A 264 -0.12 8.00 -26.71
C MET A 264 0.33 9.42 -27.00
N GLN A 265 1.59 9.59 -27.35
CA GLN A 265 2.13 10.85 -27.83
C GLN A 265 1.35 11.16 -29.11
N THR A 266 0.37 12.07 -29.03
CA THR A 266 -0.22 12.62 -30.24
C THR A 266 0.88 13.51 -30.77
N GLU A 267 1.53 13.08 -31.85
CA GLU A 267 2.48 13.91 -32.59
C GLU A 267 1.87 15.30 -32.75
N LEU A 268 2.59 16.31 -32.28
CA LEU A 268 2.27 17.70 -32.54
C LEU A 268 2.15 17.85 -34.05
N ALA A 269 0.94 18.09 -34.53
CA ALA A 269 0.71 18.56 -35.89
C ALA A 269 1.49 19.88 -36.03
N PHE A 270 2.49 19.85 -36.93
CA PHE A 270 3.20 21.02 -37.42
C PHE A 270 2.25 21.96 -38.16
#